data_AF-R1IJP1-F1
#
_entry.id   AF-R1IJP1-F1
#
_cell.length_a   1.000
_cell.length_b   1.000
_cell.length_c   1.000
_cell.angle_alpha   90.00
_cell.angle_beta   90.00
_cell.angle_gamma   90.00
#
_symmetry.space_group_name_H-M   'P 1'
#
loop_
_entity.id
_entity.type
_entity.pdbx_description
1 polymer ?
#
loop_
_entity_poly.entity_id
_entity_poly.type
_entity_poly.pdbx_seq_one_letter_code
_entity_poly.pdbx_strand_id
1 'polypeptide(L)'
;MQVCGWIFQDNLAKVVEYLAGLVGYSWDELDDGALEAGIPNTEVDLPPDTWFEYPVAGAVVLTLRIARDHDGGIFSMIIDGEIDEVLAARIETLLDLH
;
A
#
# COMPACT_ATOMS: atom_id res chain seq x y z
N MET A 1 12.17 -6.10 -5.72
CA MET A 1 12.64 -5.33 -4.54
C MET A 1 11.45 -5.11 -3.64
N GLN A 2 11.67 -4.87 -2.35
CA GLN A 2 10.62 -4.62 -1.37
C GLN A 2 10.88 -3.26 -0.71
N VAL A 3 9.83 -2.45 -0.58
CA VAL A 3 9.83 -1.19 0.19
C VAL A 3 8.80 -1.31 1.30
N CYS A 4 9.11 -0.83 2.50
CA CYS A 4 8.22 -0.91 3.65
C CYS A 4 8.17 0.42 4.40
N GLY A 5 7.04 0.72 5.01
CA GLY A 5 6.85 1.92 5.80
C GLY A 5 5.45 1.97 6.40
N TRP A 6 5.04 3.15 6.83
CA TRP A 6 3.73 3.38 7.43
C TRP A 6 3.14 4.66 6.90
N ILE A 7 1.82 4.76 6.95
CA ILE A 7 1.07 5.95 6.55
C ILE A 7 -0.02 6.24 7.57
N PHE A 8 -0.44 7.49 7.69
CA PHE A 8 -1.69 7.78 8.39
C PHE A 8 -2.88 7.20 7.62
N GLN A 9 -3.86 6.68 8.36
CA GLN A 9 -5.08 6.10 7.79
C GLN A 9 -5.81 7.07 6.85
N ASP A 10 -5.85 8.36 7.19
CA ASP A 10 -6.47 9.42 6.38
C ASP A 10 -5.74 9.67 5.04
N ASN A 11 -4.51 9.18 4.90
CA ASN A 11 -3.72 9.30 3.68
C ASN A 11 -3.86 8.07 2.76
N LEU A 12 -4.52 6.99 3.20
CA LEU A 12 -4.59 5.72 2.45
C LEU A 12 -5.03 5.92 1.00
N ALA A 13 -6.18 6.55 0.78
CA ALA A 13 -6.73 6.78 -0.56
C ALA A 13 -5.75 7.52 -1.49
N LYS A 14 -5.09 8.58 -0.97
CA LYS A 14 -4.12 9.36 -1.76
C LYS A 14 -2.85 8.56 -2.07
N VAL A 15 -2.39 7.75 -1.12
CA VAL A 15 -1.18 6.95 -1.27
C VAL A 15 -1.40 5.88 -2.34
N VAL A 16 -2.51 5.14 -2.28
CA VAL A 16 -2.78 4.07 -3.25
C VAL A 16 -3.07 4.62 -4.65
N GLU A 17 -3.77 5.76 -4.76
CA GLU A 17 -3.98 6.46 -6.03
C GLU A 17 -2.64 6.93 -6.63
N TYR A 18 -1.73 7.46 -5.81
CA TYR A 18 -0.40 7.88 -6.27
C TYR A 18 0.44 6.67 -6.73
N LEU A 19 0.44 5.57 -5.97
CA LEU A 19 1.14 4.33 -6.33
C LEU A 19 0.60 3.76 -7.65
N ALA A 20 -0.73 3.75 -7.82
CA ALA A 20 -1.37 3.38 -9.06
C ALA A 20 -0.91 4.27 -10.23
N GLY A 21 -0.90 5.58 -10.02
CA GLY A 21 -0.42 6.56 -11.01
C GLY A 21 1.04 6.36 -11.41
N LEU A 22 1.93 5.98 -10.48
CA LEU A 22 3.34 5.69 -10.77
C LEU A 22 3.52 4.55 -11.77
N VAL A 23 2.62 3.58 -11.76
CA VAL A 23 2.66 2.40 -12.66
C VAL A 23 1.63 2.47 -13.78
N GLY A 24 0.84 3.54 -13.87
CA GLY A 24 -0.21 3.69 -14.88
C GLY A 24 -1.43 2.78 -14.67
N TYR A 25 -1.64 2.29 -13.45
CA TYR A 25 -2.89 1.63 -13.06
C TYR A 25 -3.99 2.68 -12.85
N SER A 26 -5.21 2.39 -13.31
CA SER A 26 -6.36 3.29 -13.10
C SER A 26 -7.07 2.89 -11.82
N TRP A 27 -6.86 3.65 -10.75
CA TRP A 27 -7.53 3.46 -9.47
C TRP A 27 -8.95 4.01 -9.52
N ASP A 28 -9.93 3.26 -9.01
CA ASP A 28 -11.35 3.61 -8.98
C ASP A 28 -12.06 3.25 -7.65
N GLU A 29 -13.36 3.52 -7.60
CA GLU A 29 -14.18 3.29 -6.40
C GLU A 29 -14.27 1.81 -5.97
N LEU A 30 -14.07 0.86 -6.90
CA LEU A 30 -14.07 -0.57 -6.56
C LEU A 30 -12.76 -0.96 -5.86
N ASP A 31 -11.65 -0.35 -6.27
CA ASP A 31 -10.37 -0.52 -5.59
C ASP A 31 -10.47 -0.01 -4.14
N ASP A 32 -11.07 1.18 -3.94
CA ASP A 32 -11.32 1.73 -2.61
C ASP A 32 -12.20 0.80 -1.75
N GLY A 33 -13.29 0.28 -2.32
CA GLY A 33 -14.17 -0.66 -1.63
C GLY A 33 -13.47 -1.96 -1.22
N ALA A 34 -12.49 -2.43 -2.00
CA ALA A 34 -11.69 -3.60 -1.64
C ALA A 34 -10.79 -3.32 -0.42
N LEU A 35 -10.16 -2.15 -0.37
CA LEU A 35 -9.35 -1.72 0.78
C LEU A 35 -10.20 -1.61 2.05
N GLU A 36 -11.34 -0.92 1.95
CA GLU A 36 -12.25 -0.69 3.07
C GLU A 36 -12.79 -2.01 3.65
N ALA A 37 -13.04 -3.01 2.81
CA ALA A 37 -13.53 -4.31 3.25
C ALA A 37 -12.42 -5.21 3.83
N GLY A 38 -11.20 -5.13 3.27
CA GLY A 38 -10.13 -6.07 3.57
C GLY A 38 -9.23 -5.68 4.74
N ILE A 39 -8.84 -4.40 4.84
CA ILE A 39 -7.91 -3.91 5.86
C ILE A 39 -8.44 -4.06 7.30
N PRO A 40 -9.74 -3.87 7.61
CA PRO A 40 -10.21 -3.91 9.01
C PRO A 40 -9.87 -5.19 9.79
N ASN A 41 -9.66 -6.32 9.11
CA ASN A 41 -9.39 -7.64 9.69
C ASN A 41 -7.89 -7.98 9.77
N THR A 42 -7.01 -7.00 9.59
CA THR A 42 -5.55 -7.18 9.57
C THR A 42 -4.90 -6.49 10.76
N GLU A 43 -3.80 -7.06 11.25
CA GLU A 43 -3.05 -6.54 12.39
C GLU A 43 -1.55 -6.65 12.11
N VAL A 44 -0.79 -5.59 12.43
CA VAL A 44 0.65 -5.47 12.12
C VAL A 44 1.50 -6.51 12.85
N ASP A 45 1.06 -6.99 14.01
CA ASP A 45 1.76 -8.01 14.79
C ASP A 45 1.60 -9.42 14.21
N LEU A 46 0.67 -9.60 13.27
CA LEU A 46 0.50 -10.87 12.58
C LEU A 46 1.49 -11.00 11.41
N PRO A 47 1.83 -12.23 10.99
CA PRO A 47 2.70 -12.46 9.86
C PRO A 47 2.28 -11.70 8.58
N PRO A 48 3.21 -11.16 7.78
CA PRO A 48 2.88 -10.37 6.57
C PRO A 48 2.01 -11.08 5.53
N ASP A 49 2.02 -12.42 5.48
CA ASP A 49 1.19 -13.23 4.59
C ASP A 49 -0.29 -13.29 5.03
N THR A 50 -0.62 -12.79 6.24
CA THR A 50 -2.00 -12.63 6.71
C THR A 50 -2.51 -11.20 6.55
N TRP A 51 -1.68 -10.29 6.04
CA TRP A 51 -2.06 -8.90 5.79
C TRP A 51 -2.96 -8.81 4.55
N PHE A 52 -3.69 -7.71 4.42
CA PHE A 52 -4.53 -7.51 3.25
C PHE A 52 -3.63 -7.29 2.03
N GLU A 53 -3.76 -8.15 1.03
CA GLU A 53 -2.97 -8.10 -0.20
C GLU A 53 -3.80 -7.54 -1.36
N TYR A 54 -3.23 -6.55 -2.07
CA TYR A 54 -3.86 -5.93 -3.23
C TYR A 54 -2.88 -5.80 -4.40
N PRO A 55 -3.19 -6.39 -5.57
CA PRO A 55 -2.37 -6.20 -6.76
C PRO A 55 -2.71 -4.89 -7.49
N VAL A 56 -1.70 -4.08 -7.77
CA VAL A 56 -1.78 -2.90 -8.64
C VAL A 56 -1.11 -3.24 -9.96
N ALA A 57 -1.91 -3.70 -10.92
CA ALA A 57 -1.45 -4.27 -12.18
C ALA A 57 -1.34 -3.22 -13.29
N GLY A 58 -0.37 -2.33 -13.18
CA GLY A 58 -0.05 -1.33 -14.21
C GLY A 58 0.94 -1.85 -15.27
N ALA A 59 1.82 -0.96 -15.75
CA ALA A 59 2.95 -1.30 -16.60
C ALA A 59 3.92 -2.28 -15.93
N VAL A 60 4.03 -2.20 -14.61
CA VAL A 60 4.60 -3.22 -13.72
C VAL A 60 3.56 -3.60 -12.68
N VAL A 61 3.66 -4.81 -12.13
CA VAL A 61 2.77 -5.25 -11.05
C VAL A 61 3.40 -4.93 -9.71
N LEU A 62 2.71 -4.12 -8.91
CA LEU A 62 3.01 -3.94 -7.49
C LEU A 62 2.05 -4.78 -6.66
N THR A 63 2.54 -5.40 -5.60
CA THR A 63 1.73 -6.08 -4.58
C THR A 63 1.80 -5.24 -3.31
N LEU A 64 0.66 -4.69 -2.91
CA LEU A 64 0.52 -3.94 -1.66
C LEU A 64 0.08 -4.91 -0.57
N ARG A 65 0.81 -4.97 0.55
CA ARG A 65 0.32 -5.61 1.78
C ARG A 65 0.10 -4.56 2.84
N ILE A 66 -1.09 -4.53 3.42
CA ILE A 66 -1.51 -3.48 4.33
C ILE A 66 -2.02 -4.10 5.62
N ALA A 67 -1.53 -3.61 6.76
CA ALA A 67 -2.00 -3.98 8.08
C ALA A 67 -2.26 -2.79 9.00
N ARG A 68 -3.20 -2.95 9.92
CA ARG A 68 -3.50 -1.96 10.95
C ARG A 68 -2.53 -2.04 12.11
N ASP A 69 -2.14 -0.90 12.63
CA ASP A 69 -1.52 -0.81 13.95
C ASP A 69 -2.57 -0.80 15.07
N HIS A 70 -2.15 -1.18 16.28
CA HIS A 70 -3.01 -1.39 17.46
C HIS A 70 -3.78 -0.14 17.90
N ASP A 71 -3.10 1.00 17.90
CA ASP A 71 -3.66 2.26 18.40
C ASP A 71 -4.64 2.90 17.39
N GLY A 72 -4.73 2.34 16.19
CA GLY A 72 -5.47 2.91 15.07
C GLY A 72 -4.80 4.18 14.52
N GLY A 73 -5.26 4.63 13.34
CA GLY A 73 -4.79 5.88 12.74
C GLY A 73 -3.52 5.76 11.90
N ILE A 74 -2.79 4.64 11.94
CA ILE A 74 -1.75 4.32 10.97
C ILE A 74 -1.95 2.94 10.34
N PHE A 75 -1.48 2.81 9.10
CA PHE A 75 -1.36 1.53 8.40
C PHE A 75 0.11 1.25 8.11
N SER A 76 0.55 0.03 8.37
CA SER A 76 1.83 -0.49 7.87
C SER A 76 1.65 -1.00 6.46
N MET A 77 2.60 -0.69 5.58
CA MET A 77 2.58 -1.07 4.18
C MET A 77 3.87 -1.78 3.80
N ILE A 78 3.74 -2.88 3.06
CA ILE A 78 4.82 -3.55 2.33
C ILE A 78 4.47 -3.48 0.85
N ILE A 79 5.40 -3.04 0.03
CA ILE A 79 5.21 -2.89 -1.42
C ILE A 79 6.28 -3.73 -2.11
N ASP A 80 5.82 -4.75 -2.82
CA ASP A 80 6.66 -5.69 -3.57
C ASP A 80 6.39 -5.59 -5.07
N GLY A 81 7.38 -5.98 -5.87
CA GLY A 81 7.21 -6.14 -7.32
C GLY A 81 8.47 -5.86 -8.12
N GLU A 82 8.27 -5.59 -9.41
CA GLU A 82 9.29 -5.10 -10.33
C GLU A 82 9.56 -3.61 -10.08
N ILE A 83 10.18 -3.34 -8.93
CA ILE A 83 10.53 -1.99 -8.49
C ILE A 83 12.00 -1.74 -8.84
N ASP A 84 12.26 -0.72 -9.66
CA ASP A 84 13.61 -0.21 -9.93
C ASP A 84 14.04 0.84 -8.88
N GLU A 85 15.29 1.31 -8.93
CA GLU A 85 15.81 2.26 -7.95
C GLU A 85 15.04 3.59 -7.93
N VAL A 86 14.56 4.05 -9.09
CA VAL A 86 13.83 5.32 -9.21
C VAL A 86 12.43 5.19 -8.62
N LEU A 87 11.74 4.08 -8.89
CA LEU A 87 10.43 3.78 -8.36
C LEU A 87 10.51 3.54 -6.84
N ALA A 88 11.52 2.83 -6.36
CA ALA A 88 11.74 2.64 -4.92
C ALA A 88 11.92 3.97 -4.20
N ALA A 89 12.77 4.87 -4.68
CA ALA A 89 12.99 6.17 -4.05
C ALA A 89 11.70 7.01 -3.96
N ARG A 90 10.82 6.92 -4.97
CA ARG A 90 9.51 7.58 -4.96
C ARG A 90 8.56 6.96 -3.94
N ILE A 91 8.53 5.63 -3.85
CA ILE A 91 7.71 4.91 -2.87
C ILE A 91 8.19 5.19 -1.45
N GLU A 92 9.51 5.15 -1.19
CA GLU A 92 10.11 5.49 0.10
C GLU A 92 9.73 6.92 0.52
N THR A 93 9.88 7.89 -0.39
CA THR A 93 9.49 9.29 -0.11
C THR A 93 8.00 9.42 0.22
N LEU A 94 7.14 8.61 -0.40
CA LEU A 94 5.70 8.60 -0.15
C LEU A 94 5.36 8.04 1.24
N LEU A 95 6.08 7.01 1.69
CA LEU A 95 5.88 6.39 3.00
C LEU A 95 6.55 7.19 4.14
N ASP A 96 7.48 8.08 3.83
CA ASP A 96 8.08 9.02 4.80
C ASP A 96 7.22 10.29 5.04
N LEU A 97 6.11 10.45 4.31
CA LEU A 97 5.17 11.56 4.51
C LEU A 97 4.19 11.24 5.64
N HIS A 98 4.65 11.54 6.86
CA HIS A 98 3.82 11.61 8.06
C HIS A 98 3.03 12.93 8.10
#